data_AF-A0A2A5A7I7-F1
#
_entry.id   AF-A0A2A5A7I7-F1
#
_cell.length_a   1.000
_cell.length_b   1.000
_cell.length_c   1.000
_cell.angle_alpha   90.00
_cell.angle_beta   90.00
_cell.angle_gamma   90.00
#
_symmetry.space_group_name_H-M   'P 1'
#
loop_
_entity.id
_entity.type
_entity.pdbx_description
1 polymer ?
#
loop_
_entity_poly.entity_id
_entity_poly.type
_entity_poly.pdbx_seq_one_letter_code
_entity_poly.pdbx_strand_id
1 'polypeptide(L)'
;MVQINFALKEVNCKIVYYGPGLSGKTTNLEVVHQKAPGNSVGDLTSIATEGDRTLFFDFLPLNLGQVAGMKTKFQIYTVPGQVYYNSTRKLVLQGADGVVFVADSKRGKMDENIESLGNLQENLKEHGIDLSSIPIVLQYNKRDLADVYSVEELEEALNSWEAPHFEAVARDGQGVFPTLKRLAGMVLESLNDQHGAKRSSSISISRDSRTDTAHSSSAATSMASPATPVAASERTGTARVSLTAGASTATATRVRTMVQEVPARPVTASSRLTISTSPRRRKRRAGLLLGFLFATAITATVLLHLAGVIRILP
;
A
#
# COMPACT_ATOMS: atom_id res chain seq x y z
N MET A 1 -7.92 -0.57 7.94
CA MET A 1 -9.23 -0.49 8.62
C MET A 1 -9.86 0.79 8.13
N VAL A 2 -10.69 0.64 7.09
CA VAL A 2 -11.37 1.74 6.42
C VAL A 2 -12.15 2.58 7.41
N GLN A 3 -11.97 3.90 7.30
CA GLN A 3 -12.73 4.85 8.09
C GLN A 3 -14.00 5.24 7.34
N ILE A 4 -15.14 4.69 7.78
CA ILE A 4 -16.45 4.99 7.21
C ILE A 4 -17.18 5.94 8.13
N ASN A 5 -17.54 7.10 7.58
CA ASN A 5 -18.40 8.06 8.23
C ASN A 5 -19.79 7.99 7.60
N PHE A 6 -20.68 7.22 8.22
CA PHE A 6 -22.05 7.02 7.74
C PHE A 6 -22.89 8.31 7.76
N ALA A 7 -22.68 9.19 8.75
CA ALA A 7 -23.38 10.46 8.85
C ALA A 7 -23.06 11.38 7.66
N LEU A 8 -21.80 11.38 7.21
CA LEU A 8 -21.34 12.16 6.06
C LEU A 8 -21.40 11.40 4.73
N LYS A 9 -21.81 10.12 4.76
CA LYS A 9 -21.73 9.16 3.64
C LYS A 9 -20.36 9.18 2.98
N GLU A 10 -19.31 9.07 3.79
CA GLU A 10 -17.91 9.18 3.33
C GLU A 10 -17.11 7.93 3.69
N VAL A 11 -16.29 7.47 2.77
CA VAL A 11 -15.34 6.37 2.93
C VAL A 11 -13.93 6.90 2.70
N ASN A 12 -13.06 6.68 3.67
CA ASN A 12 -11.63 6.95 3.55
C ASN A 12 -10.86 5.62 3.48
N CYS A 13 -10.21 5.38 2.34
CA CYS A 13 -9.39 4.20 2.10
C CYS A 13 -7.91 4.57 2.12
N LYS A 14 -7.09 3.80 2.83
CA LYS A 14 -5.65 3.97 2.90
C LYS A 14 -4.95 3.05 1.89
N ILE A 15 -4.24 3.65 0.94
CA ILE A 15 -3.46 2.94 -0.08
C ILE A 15 -1.98 3.13 0.20
N VAL A 16 -1.20 2.05 0.20
CA VAL A 16 0.25 2.11 0.46
C VAL A 16 1.03 1.68 -0.78
N TYR A 17 1.91 2.54 -1.26
CA TYR A 17 2.92 2.20 -2.26
C TYR A 17 4.15 1.66 -1.54
N TYR A 18 4.45 0.39 -1.80
CA TYR A 18 5.54 -0.40 -1.22
C TYR A 18 6.54 -0.83 -2.29
N GLY A 19 7.74 -1.27 -1.89
CA GLY A 19 8.79 -1.75 -2.78
C GLY A 19 10.19 -1.24 -2.40
N PRO A 20 11.25 -1.68 -3.10
CA PRO A 20 12.62 -1.36 -2.74
C PRO A 20 13.00 0.11 -2.92
N GLY A 21 14.15 0.50 -2.37
CA GLY A 21 14.77 1.82 -2.59
C GLY A 21 14.78 2.21 -4.06
N LEU A 22 14.39 3.46 -4.36
CA LEU A 22 14.46 4.05 -5.71
C LEU A 22 13.63 3.33 -6.79
N SER A 23 12.68 2.45 -6.43
CA SER A 23 11.84 1.76 -7.40
C SER A 23 10.83 2.65 -8.14
N GLY A 24 10.60 3.89 -7.68
CA GLY A 24 9.69 4.87 -8.32
C GLY A 24 8.35 5.07 -7.61
N LYS A 25 8.25 4.73 -6.32
CA LYS A 25 7.07 4.99 -5.47
C LYS A 25 6.70 6.48 -5.41
N THR A 26 7.64 7.34 -5.06
CA THR A 26 7.40 8.79 -4.98
C THR A 26 7.02 9.37 -6.34
N THR A 27 7.68 8.94 -7.42
CA THR A 27 7.34 9.34 -8.80
C THR A 27 5.91 8.99 -9.16
N ASN A 28 5.39 7.83 -8.72
CA ASN A 28 3.98 7.49 -8.91
C ASN A 28 3.05 8.54 -8.26
N LEU A 29 3.29 8.91 -7.00
CA LEU A 29 2.46 9.91 -6.31
C LEU A 29 2.61 11.31 -6.91
N GLU A 30 3.81 11.70 -7.31
CA GLU A 30 4.05 12.97 -8.00
C GLU A 30 3.24 13.05 -9.30
N VAL A 31 3.25 11.99 -10.10
CA VAL A 31 2.50 11.91 -11.36
C VAL A 31 1.00 11.95 -11.10
N VAL A 32 0.50 11.22 -10.09
CA VAL A 32 -0.91 11.28 -9.69
C VAL A 32 -1.27 12.70 -9.29
N HIS A 33 -0.44 13.38 -8.47
CA HIS A 33 -0.68 14.76 -8.04
C HIS A 33 -0.63 15.78 -9.20
N GLN A 34 0.24 15.56 -10.19
CA GLN A 34 0.36 16.43 -11.35
C GLN A 34 -0.83 16.28 -12.31
N LYS A 35 -1.24 15.04 -12.60
CA LYS A 35 -2.25 14.73 -13.63
C LYS A 35 -3.68 14.65 -13.11
N ALA A 36 -3.90 14.48 -11.80
CA ALA A 36 -5.25 14.47 -11.23
C ALA A 36 -5.92 15.85 -11.35
N PRO A 37 -7.24 15.92 -11.58
CA PRO A 37 -7.99 17.17 -11.59
C PRO A 37 -7.77 17.96 -10.30
N GLY A 38 -7.49 19.27 -10.40
CA GLY A 38 -7.10 20.08 -9.24
C GLY A 38 -8.13 20.21 -8.11
N ASN A 39 -9.41 19.90 -8.38
CA ASN A 39 -10.48 19.82 -7.38
C ASN A 39 -10.56 18.46 -6.67
N SER A 40 -9.87 17.45 -7.21
CA SER A 40 -9.90 16.06 -6.76
C SER A 40 -8.65 15.65 -5.99
N VAL A 41 -7.61 16.48 -5.94
CA VAL A 41 -6.34 16.14 -5.28
C VAL A 41 -5.95 17.23 -4.29
N GLY A 42 -5.56 16.84 -3.08
CA GLY A 42 -5.02 17.78 -2.09
C GLY A 42 -3.51 17.97 -2.22
N ASP A 43 -2.91 18.63 -1.24
CA ASP A 43 -1.48 18.91 -1.25
C ASP A 43 -0.67 17.62 -1.06
N LEU A 44 0.27 17.38 -1.98
CA LEU A 44 1.32 16.39 -1.76
C LEU A 44 2.20 16.87 -0.60
N THR A 45 2.19 16.10 0.47
CA THR A 45 2.95 16.39 1.68
C THR A 45 4.10 15.41 1.78
N SER A 46 5.33 15.93 1.78
CA SER A 46 6.53 15.14 2.02
C SER A 46 7.13 15.60 3.33
N ILE A 47 7.29 14.68 4.26
CA ILE A 47 7.93 14.95 5.54
C ILE A 47 9.30 14.30 5.48
N ALA A 48 10.30 14.99 6.00
CA ALA A 48 11.67 14.54 6.07
C ALA A 48 12.18 14.76 7.50
N THR A 49 12.85 13.77 8.08
CA THR A 49 13.55 13.94 9.35
C THR A 49 14.93 14.54 9.09
N GLU A 50 15.31 15.62 9.78
CA GLU A 50 16.69 16.13 9.79
C GLU A 50 17.59 15.16 10.57
N GLY A 51 18.76 14.85 10.03
CA GLY A 51 19.71 13.96 10.68
C GLY A 51 20.71 13.38 9.71
N ASP A 52 20.34 12.38 8.90
CA ASP A 52 21.32 11.73 8.00
C ASP A 52 20.75 10.95 6.81
N ARG A 53 19.44 10.87 6.63
CA ARG A 53 18.81 10.26 5.45
C ARG A 53 17.36 10.69 5.45
N THR A 54 16.97 11.29 4.35
CA THR A 54 15.66 11.87 4.19
C THR A 54 14.60 10.75 4.26
N LEU A 55 13.94 10.62 5.41
CA LEU A 55 12.75 9.79 5.58
C LEU A 55 11.60 10.43 4.78
N PHE A 56 11.67 10.39 3.45
CA PHE A 56 10.59 10.85 2.60
C PHE A 56 9.42 9.87 2.73
N PHE A 57 8.42 10.25 3.50
CA PHE A 57 7.09 9.70 3.32
C PHE A 57 6.27 10.71 2.56
N ASP A 58 5.56 10.24 1.55
CA ASP A 58 4.67 11.04 0.75
C ASP A 58 3.24 10.71 1.14
N PHE A 59 2.44 11.74 1.36
CA PHE A 59 1.01 11.63 1.61
C PHE A 59 0.24 12.41 0.55
N LEU A 60 -0.71 11.74 -0.11
CA LEU A 60 -1.56 12.34 -1.13
C LEU A 60 -3.03 11.96 -0.92
N PRO A 61 -3.87 12.93 -0.52
CA PRO A 61 -5.32 12.73 -0.50
C PRO A 61 -5.90 12.91 -1.92
N LEU A 62 -6.64 11.91 -2.38
CA LEU A 62 -7.28 11.85 -3.69
C LEU A 62 -8.79 11.57 -3.52
N ASN A 63 -9.63 12.46 -4.02
CA ASN A 63 -11.08 12.35 -4.01
C ASN A 63 -11.56 11.74 -5.33
N LEU A 64 -12.19 10.57 -5.26
CA LEU A 64 -12.71 9.86 -6.42
C LEU A 64 -14.16 10.25 -6.78
N GLY A 65 -14.77 11.17 -6.02
CA GLY A 65 -16.17 11.54 -6.17
C GLY A 65 -17.09 10.60 -5.39
N GLN A 66 -18.25 10.26 -5.98
CA GLN A 66 -19.19 9.31 -5.38
C GLN A 66 -19.02 7.93 -6.01
N VAL A 67 -18.82 6.91 -5.18
CA VAL A 67 -18.85 5.50 -5.57
C VAL A 67 -19.86 4.77 -4.70
N ALA A 68 -20.79 4.02 -5.31
CA ALA A 68 -21.88 3.32 -4.62
C ALA A 68 -22.68 4.23 -3.64
N GLY A 69 -22.87 5.51 -3.99
CA GLY A 69 -23.59 6.48 -3.16
C GLY A 69 -22.80 7.03 -1.96
N MET A 70 -21.51 6.71 -1.83
CA MET A 70 -20.61 7.25 -0.81
C MET A 70 -19.53 8.12 -1.43
N LYS A 71 -19.19 9.23 -0.78
CA LYS A 71 -18.02 10.05 -1.11
C LYS A 71 -16.77 9.24 -0.79
N THR A 72 -15.95 8.97 -1.79
CA THR A 72 -14.76 8.13 -1.62
C THR A 72 -13.50 8.97 -1.69
N LYS A 73 -12.68 8.87 -0.63
CA LYS A 73 -11.37 9.52 -0.54
C LYS A 73 -10.29 8.48 -0.31
N PHE A 74 -9.25 8.56 -1.10
CA PHE A 74 -8.06 7.73 -1.00
C PHE A 74 -6.96 8.53 -0.34
N GLN A 75 -6.34 7.94 0.68
CA GLN A 75 -5.18 8.45 1.38
C GLN A 75 -3.99 7.62 0.93
N ILE A 76 -3.19 8.16 0.00
CA ILE A 76 -2.09 7.42 -0.62
C ILE A 76 -0.80 7.73 0.12
N TYR A 77 -0.09 6.69 0.57
CA TYR A 77 1.16 6.78 1.30
C TYR A 77 2.30 6.07 0.55
N THR A 78 3.52 6.58 0.65
CA THR A 78 4.73 5.82 0.29
C THR A 78 5.50 5.40 1.55
N VAL A 79 6.20 4.27 1.45
CA VAL A 79 7.17 3.85 2.47
C VAL A 79 8.60 4.22 2.06
N PRO A 80 9.48 4.54 3.03
CA PRO A 80 10.90 4.70 2.74
C PRO A 80 11.49 3.39 2.22
N GLY A 81 12.29 3.46 1.16
CA GLY A 81 12.77 2.26 0.49
C GLY A 81 14.04 1.64 1.08
N GLN A 82 14.74 2.30 2.00
CA GLN A 82 15.99 1.79 2.62
C GLN A 82 15.70 0.84 3.79
N VAL A 83 16.40 -0.29 3.85
CA VAL A 83 16.14 -1.41 4.80
C VAL A 83 16.14 -0.96 6.27
N TYR A 84 16.98 0.03 6.62
CA TYR A 84 17.10 0.59 7.98
C TYR A 84 15.78 1.13 8.58
N TYR A 85 14.78 1.46 7.75
CA TYR A 85 13.54 2.09 8.20
C TYR A 85 12.35 1.14 8.39
N ASN A 86 12.59 -0.10 8.80
CA ASN A 86 11.51 -1.10 8.95
C ASN A 86 10.37 -0.64 9.87
N SER A 87 10.68 -0.04 11.03
CA SER A 87 9.68 0.47 11.97
C SER A 87 8.72 1.49 11.32
N THR A 88 9.24 2.34 10.43
CA THR A 88 8.42 3.29 9.67
C THR A 88 7.54 2.59 8.64
N ARG A 89 8.05 1.58 7.93
CA ARG A 89 7.25 0.80 6.99
C ARG A 89 6.09 0.10 7.69
N LYS A 90 6.37 -0.53 8.84
CA LYS A 90 5.37 -1.14 9.71
C LYS A 90 4.29 -0.15 10.13
N LEU A 91 4.68 1.04 10.59
CA LEU A 91 3.74 2.09 10.99
C LEU A 91 2.86 2.55 9.82
N VAL A 92 3.43 2.74 8.63
CA VAL A 92 2.68 3.16 7.44
C VAL A 92 1.71 2.08 6.98
N LEU A 93 2.02 0.79 7.14
CA LEU A 93 1.11 -0.31 6.81
C LEU A 93 -0.07 -0.45 7.78
N GLN A 94 0.01 0.13 8.98
CA GLN A 94 -1.09 0.05 9.95
C GLN A 94 -2.38 0.60 9.34
N GLY A 95 -3.39 -0.26 9.26
CA GLY A 95 -4.70 0.09 8.72
C GLY A 95 -4.72 0.31 7.20
N ALA A 96 -3.73 -0.15 6.45
CA ALA A 96 -3.80 -0.18 4.98
C ALA A 96 -5.00 -1.00 4.50
N ASP A 97 -5.65 -0.52 3.45
CA ASP A 97 -6.80 -1.18 2.82
C ASP A 97 -6.45 -1.73 1.43
N GLY A 98 -5.33 -1.30 0.85
CA GLY A 98 -4.74 -1.87 -0.35
C GLY A 98 -3.28 -1.46 -0.54
N VAL A 99 -2.53 -2.28 -1.28
CA VAL A 99 -1.08 -2.08 -1.51
C VAL A 99 -0.76 -2.09 -3.00
N VAL A 100 0.06 -1.14 -3.45
CA VAL A 100 0.78 -1.24 -4.72
C VAL A 100 2.20 -1.65 -4.42
N PHE A 101 2.65 -2.79 -4.94
CA PHE A 101 4.07 -3.17 -4.87
C PHE A 101 4.78 -2.71 -6.13
N VAL A 102 5.64 -1.70 -6.01
CA VAL A 102 6.42 -1.14 -7.13
C VAL A 102 7.80 -1.79 -7.17
N ALA A 103 7.98 -2.71 -8.12
CA ALA A 103 9.25 -3.37 -8.39
C ALA A 103 10.08 -2.58 -9.41
N ASP A 104 11.40 -2.62 -9.23
CA ASP A 104 12.36 -2.06 -10.18
C ASP A 104 12.73 -3.13 -11.22
N SER A 105 12.40 -2.90 -12.50
CA SER A 105 12.64 -3.89 -13.56
C SER A 105 14.12 -4.00 -13.97
N LYS A 106 14.99 -3.08 -13.55
CA LYS A 106 16.40 -3.06 -13.96
C LYS A 106 17.12 -4.36 -13.58
N ARG A 107 17.99 -4.88 -14.46
CA ARG A 107 18.88 -5.99 -14.08
C ARG A 107 19.71 -5.68 -12.83
N GLY A 108 19.91 -6.70 -12.01
CA GLY A 108 20.56 -6.57 -10.69
C GLY A 108 19.65 -6.03 -9.57
N LYS A 109 18.37 -5.74 -9.84
CA LYS A 109 17.39 -5.29 -8.82
C LYS A 109 16.47 -6.38 -8.26
N MET A 110 16.63 -7.63 -8.70
CA MET A 110 15.74 -8.72 -8.30
C MET A 110 15.83 -9.02 -6.80
N ASP A 111 17.04 -9.14 -6.25
CA ASP A 111 17.23 -9.45 -4.83
C ASP A 111 16.57 -8.40 -3.93
N GLU A 112 16.67 -7.12 -4.27
CA GLU A 112 16.05 -6.04 -3.51
C GLU A 112 14.53 -6.01 -3.69
N ASN A 113 14.01 -6.42 -4.86
CA ASN A 113 12.57 -6.63 -5.05
C ASN A 113 12.08 -7.77 -4.15
N ILE A 114 12.75 -8.92 -4.15
CA ILE A 114 12.39 -10.10 -3.33
C ILE A 114 12.48 -9.75 -1.84
N GLU A 115 13.57 -9.15 -1.39
CA GLU A 115 13.75 -8.73 0.01
C GLU A 115 12.64 -7.76 0.44
N SER A 116 12.34 -6.75 -0.40
CA SER A 116 11.29 -5.79 -0.08
C SER A 116 9.89 -6.41 -0.08
N LEU A 117 9.64 -7.46 -0.87
CA LEU A 117 8.37 -8.17 -0.90
C LEU A 117 8.21 -9.07 0.34
N GLY A 118 9.26 -9.78 0.73
CA GLY A 118 9.29 -10.54 1.99
C GLY A 118 9.08 -9.63 3.20
N ASN A 119 9.70 -8.46 3.21
CA ASN A 119 9.51 -7.47 4.28
C ASN A 119 8.09 -6.87 4.30
N LEU A 120 7.44 -6.70 3.15
CA LEU A 120 6.02 -6.34 3.09
C LEU A 120 5.15 -7.42 3.76
N GLN A 121 5.37 -8.68 3.40
CA GLN A 121 4.63 -9.81 3.95
C GLN A 121 4.80 -9.94 5.46
N GLU A 122 6.03 -9.83 5.96
CA GLU A 122 6.34 -9.86 7.39
C GLU A 122 5.61 -8.72 8.14
N ASN A 123 5.74 -7.49 7.66
CA ASN A 123 5.10 -6.34 8.31
C ASN A 123 3.57 -6.40 8.30
N LEU A 124 2.95 -6.94 7.25
CA LEU A 124 1.50 -7.16 7.21
C LEU A 124 1.09 -8.23 8.23
N LYS A 125 1.84 -9.32 8.31
CA LYS A 125 1.59 -10.42 9.25
C LYS A 125 1.66 -9.95 10.71
N GLU A 126 2.58 -9.05 11.03
CA GLU A 126 2.66 -8.43 12.37
C GLU A 126 1.43 -7.59 12.73
N HIS A 127 0.66 -7.13 11.74
CA HIS A 127 -0.65 -6.49 11.93
C HIS A 127 -1.82 -7.47 11.82
N GLY A 128 -1.55 -8.78 11.75
CA GLY A 128 -2.57 -9.81 11.61
C GLY A 128 -3.21 -9.87 10.23
N ILE A 129 -2.57 -9.31 9.19
CA ILE A 129 -3.06 -9.29 7.82
C ILE A 129 -2.22 -10.26 7.00
N ASP A 130 -2.86 -11.21 6.30
CA ASP A 130 -2.18 -12.01 5.31
C ASP A 130 -2.10 -11.27 3.97
N LEU A 131 -0.98 -11.41 3.26
CA LEU A 131 -0.75 -10.76 1.97
C LEU A 131 -1.81 -11.18 0.94
N SER A 132 -2.27 -12.44 0.99
CA SER A 132 -3.32 -12.98 0.12
C SER A 132 -4.71 -12.36 0.38
N SER A 133 -4.91 -11.77 1.57
CA SER A 133 -6.22 -11.28 2.03
C SER A 133 -6.44 -9.79 1.77
N ILE A 134 -5.37 -9.03 1.49
CA ILE A 134 -5.43 -7.60 1.21
C ILE A 134 -5.34 -7.35 -0.30
N PRO A 135 -6.15 -6.43 -0.87
CA PRO A 135 -5.98 -6.02 -2.26
C PRO A 135 -4.55 -5.57 -2.55
N ILE A 136 -3.90 -6.25 -3.50
CA ILE A 136 -2.54 -5.95 -3.93
C ILE A 136 -2.45 -5.93 -5.46
N VAL A 137 -1.68 -4.98 -5.99
CA VAL A 137 -1.34 -4.87 -7.40
C VAL A 137 0.17 -4.72 -7.52
N LEU A 138 0.79 -5.47 -8.42
CA LEU A 138 2.21 -5.32 -8.74
C LEU A 138 2.39 -4.30 -9.86
N GLN A 139 3.44 -3.50 -9.77
CA GLN A 139 3.82 -2.56 -10.82
C GLN A 139 5.29 -2.79 -11.18
N TYR A 140 5.54 -3.23 -12.40
CA TYR A 140 6.87 -3.43 -12.97
C TYR A 140 7.32 -2.14 -13.60
N ASN A 141 8.02 -1.32 -12.82
CA ASN A 141 8.39 0.03 -13.21
C ASN A 141 9.76 0.08 -13.90
N LYS A 142 10.01 1.18 -14.61
CA LYS A 142 11.24 1.46 -15.39
C LYS A 142 11.41 0.59 -16.62
N ARG A 143 10.30 0.28 -17.30
CA ARG A 143 10.27 -0.50 -18.54
C ARG A 143 10.93 0.21 -19.73
N ASP A 144 11.31 1.48 -19.56
CA ASP A 144 12.05 2.28 -20.53
C ASP A 144 13.56 2.01 -20.54
N LEU A 145 14.10 1.33 -19.53
CA LEU A 145 15.52 1.03 -19.46
C LEU A 145 15.91 -0.05 -20.48
N ALA A 146 17.10 0.10 -21.07
CA ALA A 146 17.59 -0.83 -22.09
C ALA A 146 17.83 -2.25 -21.55
N ASP A 147 18.18 -2.39 -20.27
CA ASP A 147 18.50 -3.66 -19.64
C ASP A 147 17.61 -3.93 -18.43
N VAL A 148 16.53 -4.69 -18.67
CA VAL A 148 15.50 -5.04 -17.70
C VAL A 148 15.23 -6.54 -17.70
N TYR A 149 14.72 -7.05 -16.58
CA TYR A 149 14.07 -8.35 -16.55
C TYR A 149 12.84 -8.34 -17.45
N SER A 150 12.54 -9.45 -18.12
CA SER A 150 11.27 -9.68 -18.79
C SER A 150 10.11 -9.66 -17.79
N VAL A 151 8.88 -9.48 -18.27
CA VAL A 151 7.70 -9.52 -17.37
C VAL A 151 7.55 -10.92 -16.79
N GLU A 152 7.84 -11.95 -17.57
CA GLU A 152 7.81 -13.34 -17.19
C GLU A 152 8.78 -13.65 -16.04
N GLU A 153 10.04 -13.17 -16.14
CA GLU A 153 11.02 -13.31 -15.05
C GLU A 153 10.57 -12.58 -13.76
N LEU A 154 9.88 -11.44 -13.88
CA LEU A 154 9.39 -10.69 -12.72
C LEU A 154 8.15 -11.35 -12.10
N GLU A 155 7.24 -11.90 -12.90
CA GLU A 155 6.07 -12.64 -12.43
C GLU A 155 6.49 -13.93 -11.72
N GLU A 156 7.40 -14.70 -12.31
CA GLU A 156 7.93 -15.93 -11.71
C GLU A 156 8.57 -15.66 -10.34
N ALA A 157 9.35 -14.58 -10.23
CA ALA A 157 10.07 -14.26 -9.00
C ALA A 157 9.21 -13.57 -7.92
N LEU A 158 8.21 -12.76 -8.31
CA LEU A 158 7.53 -11.84 -7.40
C LEU A 158 6.03 -12.08 -7.23
N ASN A 159 5.38 -12.85 -8.10
CA ASN A 159 3.91 -12.92 -8.17
C ASN A 159 3.35 -14.33 -8.00
N SER A 160 3.75 -15.03 -6.94
CA SER A 160 3.35 -16.42 -6.69
C SER A 160 1.85 -16.63 -6.42
N TRP A 161 1.08 -15.57 -6.21
CA TRP A 161 -0.38 -15.61 -5.99
C TRP A 161 -1.18 -14.93 -7.10
N GLU A 162 -0.57 -14.67 -8.26
CA GLU A 162 -1.25 -14.16 -9.46
C GLU A 162 -2.01 -12.84 -9.23
N ALA A 163 -1.46 -11.94 -8.42
CA ALA A 163 -2.03 -10.60 -8.28
C ALA A 163 -1.99 -9.84 -9.61
N PRO A 164 -2.95 -8.94 -9.88
CA PRO A 164 -2.91 -8.11 -11.07
C PRO A 164 -1.59 -7.32 -11.15
N HIS A 165 -0.97 -7.29 -12.32
CA HIS A 165 0.26 -6.55 -12.56
C HIS A 165 0.12 -5.55 -13.70
N PHE A 166 0.97 -4.52 -13.70
CA PHE A 166 1.09 -3.57 -14.80
C PHE A 166 2.55 -3.19 -15.05
N GLU A 167 2.92 -3.13 -16.32
CA GLU A 167 4.14 -2.46 -16.77
C GLU A 167 4.01 -0.94 -16.61
N ALA A 168 5.09 -0.28 -16.20
CA ALA A 168 5.09 1.16 -15.99
C ALA A 168 6.41 1.84 -16.36
N VAL A 169 6.26 3.09 -16.80
CA VAL A 169 7.32 4.09 -16.86
C VAL A 169 6.82 5.27 -16.07
N ALA A 170 7.00 5.21 -14.75
CA ALA A 170 6.37 6.13 -13.82
C ALA A 170 6.70 7.59 -14.15
N ARG A 171 7.94 7.90 -14.54
CA ARG A 171 8.36 9.28 -14.89
C ARG A 171 7.54 9.90 -16.04
N ASP A 172 7.05 9.08 -16.97
CA ASP A 172 6.24 9.51 -18.11
C ASP A 172 4.73 9.38 -17.78
N GLY A 173 4.44 8.73 -16.65
CA GLY A 173 3.11 8.41 -16.14
C GLY A 173 2.42 7.26 -16.85
N GLN A 174 3.16 6.47 -17.64
CA GLN A 174 2.67 5.23 -18.22
C GLN A 174 2.51 4.18 -17.09
N GLY A 175 1.42 3.42 -17.11
CA GLY A 175 1.13 2.40 -16.09
C GLY A 175 0.65 2.91 -14.72
N VAL A 176 0.92 4.18 -14.37
CA VAL A 176 0.58 4.78 -13.05
C VAL A 176 -0.93 4.75 -12.77
N PHE A 177 -1.74 5.35 -13.65
CA PHE A 177 -3.20 5.38 -13.47
C PHE A 177 -3.87 4.02 -13.65
N PRO A 178 -3.49 3.17 -14.63
CA PRO A 178 -3.97 1.79 -14.70
C PRO A 178 -3.78 1.03 -13.38
N THR A 179 -2.57 1.07 -12.82
CA THR A 179 -2.24 0.46 -11.52
C THR A 179 -3.15 0.97 -10.40
N LEU A 180 -3.23 2.30 -10.25
CA LEU A 180 -4.04 2.91 -9.18
C LEU A 180 -5.52 2.60 -9.33
N LYS A 181 -6.06 2.66 -10.56
CA LYS A 181 -7.48 2.36 -10.84
C LYS A 181 -7.82 0.91 -10.54
N ARG A 182 -6.95 -0.03 -10.92
CA ARG A 182 -7.16 -1.45 -10.64
C ARG A 182 -7.22 -1.71 -9.14
N LEU A 183 -6.22 -1.21 -8.39
CA LEU A 183 -6.22 -1.35 -6.94
C LEU A 183 -7.44 -0.67 -6.30
N ALA A 184 -7.80 0.52 -6.77
CA ALA A 184 -8.98 1.23 -6.28
C ALA A 184 -10.26 0.42 -6.43
N GLY A 185 -10.46 -0.22 -7.59
CA GLY A 185 -11.59 -1.13 -7.82
C GLY A 185 -11.60 -2.26 -6.81
N MET A 186 -10.48 -2.98 -6.66
CA MET A 186 -10.37 -4.12 -5.73
C MET A 186 -10.63 -3.72 -4.27
N VAL A 187 -10.15 -2.56 -3.83
CA VAL A 187 -10.41 -2.05 -2.47
C VAL A 187 -11.90 -1.77 -2.27
N LEU A 188 -12.56 -1.15 -3.24
CA LEU A 188 -13.99 -0.83 -3.15
C LEU A 188 -14.87 -2.08 -3.23
N GLU A 189 -14.49 -3.06 -4.05
CA GLU A 189 -15.12 -4.39 -4.11
C GLU A 189 -15.02 -5.10 -2.76
N SER A 190 -13.81 -5.20 -2.19
CA SER A 190 -13.59 -5.80 -0.86
C SER A 190 -14.43 -5.14 0.23
N LEU A 191 -14.61 -3.81 0.16
CA LEU A 191 -15.47 -3.11 1.10
C LEU A 191 -16.95 -3.41 0.90
N ASN A 192 -17.40 -3.51 -0.34
CA ASN A 192 -18.79 -3.85 -0.62
C ASN A 192 -19.13 -5.25 -0.10
N ASP A 193 -18.23 -6.21 -0.26
CA ASP A 193 -18.42 -7.60 0.19
C ASP A 193 -18.48 -7.70 1.73
N GLN A 194 -17.59 -6.99 2.42
CA GLN A 194 -17.57 -6.97 3.89
C GLN A 194 -18.85 -6.33 4.50
N HIS A 195 -19.44 -5.33 3.82
CA HIS A 195 -20.70 -4.72 4.27
C HIS A 195 -21.94 -5.50 3.82
N GLY A 196 -21.91 -6.10 2.63
CA GLY A 196 -22.96 -6.97 2.13
C GLY A 196 -23.17 -8.17 3.05
N ALA A 197 -22.08 -8.86 3.41
CA ALA A 197 -22.10 -10.03 4.29
C ALA A 197 -22.68 -9.73 5.69
N LYS A 198 -22.31 -8.58 6.30
CA LYS A 198 -22.84 -8.15 7.61
C LYS A 198 -24.32 -7.78 7.58
N ARG A 199 -24.84 -7.29 6.44
CA ARG A 199 -26.26 -6.98 6.26
C ARG A 199 -27.09 -8.26 6.17
N SER A 200 -26.63 -9.25 5.42
CA SER A 200 -27.29 -10.57 5.31
C SER A 200 -27.28 -11.36 6.62
N SER A 201 -26.21 -11.29 7.43
CA SER A 201 -26.17 -11.95 8.75
C SER A 201 -27.05 -11.26 9.81
N SER A 202 -27.40 -9.99 9.61
CA SER A 202 -28.32 -9.26 10.51
C SER A 202 -29.81 -9.46 10.17
N ILE A 203 -30.13 -10.01 9.00
CA ILE A 203 -31.51 -10.24 8.53
C ILE A 203 -31.99 -11.67 8.83
N SER A 204 -31.11 -12.59 9.24
CA SER A 204 -31.47 -13.99 9.54
C SER A 204 -31.93 -14.28 10.97
N ILE A 205 -32.17 -13.27 11.81
CA ILE A 205 -32.76 -13.45 13.15
C ILE A 205 -34.03 -12.62 13.24
N SER A 206 -35.11 -13.10 12.62
CA SER A 206 -36.52 -12.77 12.95
C SER A 206 -37.46 -13.48 11.96
N ARG A 207 -37.56 -14.81 12.04
CA ARG A 207 -38.79 -15.52 11.65
C ARG A 207 -38.98 -16.76 12.51
N ASP A 208 -39.78 -16.49 13.52
CA ASP A 208 -40.82 -17.32 14.10
C ASP A 208 -40.49 -18.34 15.19
N SER A 209 -41.14 -18.05 16.32
CA SER A 209 -41.39 -18.89 17.47
C SER A 209 -42.53 -19.87 17.15
N ARG A 210 -42.39 -21.15 17.54
CA ARG A 210 -43.30 -21.82 18.48
C ARG A 210 -42.98 -23.31 18.56
N THR A 211 -42.97 -23.76 19.79
CA THR A 211 -42.93 -25.11 20.31
C THR A 211 -44.07 -25.96 19.77
N ASP A 212 -43.75 -27.19 19.34
CA ASP A 212 -44.62 -28.34 19.59
C ASP A 212 -43.77 -29.56 19.95
N THR A 213 -44.07 -30.08 21.13
CA THR A 213 -43.60 -31.32 21.74
C THR A 213 -44.31 -32.54 21.16
N ALA A 214 -43.55 -33.62 20.90
CA ALA A 214 -43.70 -34.95 21.51
C ALA A 214 -43.40 -36.13 20.56
N HIS A 215 -42.58 -37.08 21.07
CA HIS A 215 -42.63 -38.55 20.94
C HIS A 215 -42.56 -39.18 19.53
N SER A 216 -41.98 -40.36 19.29
CA SER A 216 -41.15 -41.31 20.03
C SER A 216 -40.80 -42.46 19.06
N SER A 217 -39.67 -43.12 19.35
CA SER A 217 -39.42 -44.58 19.22
C SER A 217 -39.05 -45.26 17.88
N SER A 218 -37.99 -46.06 18.03
CA SER A 218 -37.63 -47.32 17.36
C SER A 218 -36.97 -47.25 15.97
N ALA A 219 -36.10 -48.15 15.54
CA ALA A 219 -35.16 -49.13 16.11
C ALA A 219 -34.54 -49.86 14.89
N ALA A 220 -33.43 -50.57 15.10
CA ALA A 220 -32.76 -51.56 14.22
C ALA A 220 -31.81 -50.99 13.14
N THR A 221 -30.48 -51.22 13.19
CA THR A 221 -29.65 -52.46 13.13
C THR A 221 -29.25 -52.85 11.70
N SER A 222 -27.94 -52.78 11.41
CA SER A 222 -27.10 -53.74 10.64
C SER A 222 -25.80 -53.03 10.19
N MET A 223 -24.61 -53.33 10.71
CA MET A 223 -23.71 -54.48 10.41
C MET A 223 -23.30 -54.55 8.93
N ALA A 224 -22.03 -54.21 8.62
CA ALA A 224 -21.02 -55.10 7.99
C ALA A 224 -19.96 -54.33 7.16
N SER A 225 -18.72 -54.34 7.63
CA SER A 225 -17.50 -54.59 6.82
C SER A 225 -17.42 -56.12 6.57
N PRO A 226 -16.66 -56.68 5.59
CA PRO A 226 -15.25 -56.35 5.33
C PRO A 226 -14.67 -56.62 3.90
N ALA A 227 -13.36 -56.34 3.80
CA ALA A 227 -12.30 -57.14 3.16
C ALA A 227 -11.71 -56.73 1.78
N THR A 228 -10.40 -56.49 1.86
CA THR A 228 -9.31 -56.67 0.86
C THR A 228 -9.22 -58.12 0.35
N PRO A 229 -8.52 -58.41 -0.77
CA PRO A 229 -7.12 -58.91 -0.70
C PRO A 229 -6.18 -58.40 -1.83
N VAL A 230 -4.89 -58.09 -1.57
CA VAL A 230 -3.64 -58.89 -1.69
C VAL A 230 -3.13 -59.19 -3.12
N ALA A 231 -1.91 -58.70 -3.43
CA ALA A 231 -0.75 -59.39 -4.05
C ALA A 231 0.11 -58.36 -4.83
N ALA A 232 1.32 -57.96 -4.40
CA ALA A 232 2.60 -58.66 -4.33
C ALA A 232 3.28 -58.89 -5.70
N SER A 233 4.41 -58.22 -5.96
CA SER A 233 5.64 -58.88 -6.42
C SER A 233 6.87 -57.97 -6.28
N GLU A 234 7.93 -58.58 -5.77
CA GLU A 234 9.27 -58.07 -5.52
C GLU A 234 10.13 -58.06 -6.79
N ARG A 235 11.27 -57.35 -6.75
CA ARG A 235 12.65 -57.83 -7.02
C ARG A 235 13.57 -56.66 -7.41
N THR A 236 14.54 -56.30 -6.56
CA THR A 236 15.96 -56.75 -6.54
C THR A 236 16.87 -55.79 -7.30
N GLY A 237 17.94 -55.29 -6.66
CA GLY A 237 18.92 -54.45 -7.35
C GLY A 237 19.95 -53.77 -6.45
N THR A 238 20.67 -54.56 -5.65
CA THR A 238 21.93 -54.18 -5.01
C THR A 238 23.00 -53.78 -6.03
N ALA A 239 23.69 -52.66 -5.83
CA ALA A 239 25.09 -52.51 -6.24
C ALA A 239 25.79 -51.37 -5.46
N ARG A 240 26.60 -51.78 -4.49
CA ARG A 240 27.76 -51.03 -4.00
C ARG A 240 28.84 -51.06 -5.09
N VAL A 241 29.46 -49.92 -5.38
CA VAL A 241 30.87 -49.87 -5.80
C VAL A 241 31.53 -48.67 -5.12
N SER A 242 32.48 -48.99 -4.24
CA SER A 242 33.50 -48.09 -3.71
C SER A 242 34.79 -48.36 -4.49
N LEU A 243 35.45 -47.34 -5.04
CA LEU A 243 36.89 -47.33 -5.39
C LEU A 243 37.34 -45.85 -5.48
N THR A 244 38.02 -45.34 -4.45
CA THR A 244 39.47 -45.06 -4.37
C THR A 244 39.96 -43.78 -5.08
N ALA A 245 40.31 -42.81 -4.23
CA ALA A 245 41.53 -42.01 -4.20
C ALA A 245 42.19 -41.53 -5.52
N GLY A 246 42.25 -40.21 -5.66
CA GLY A 246 43.22 -39.49 -6.48
C GLY A 246 43.39 -38.08 -5.92
N ALA A 247 44.51 -37.83 -5.24
CA ALA A 247 44.86 -36.56 -4.64
C ALA A 247 45.17 -35.49 -5.70
N SER A 248 44.73 -34.25 -5.48
CA SER A 248 45.47 -33.07 -5.94
C SER A 248 45.15 -31.85 -5.08
N THR A 249 46.20 -31.41 -4.42
CA THR A 249 46.44 -30.11 -3.77
C THR A 249 46.03 -28.91 -4.60
N ALA A 250 45.36 -27.92 -3.98
CA ALA A 250 45.63 -26.48 -4.15
C ALA A 250 44.76 -25.60 -3.21
N THR A 251 45.44 -25.01 -2.22
CA THR A 251 45.29 -23.63 -1.72
C THR A 251 43.92 -23.13 -1.23
N ALA A 252 43.74 -23.21 0.09
CA ALA A 252 42.74 -22.45 0.83
C ALA A 252 43.19 -20.98 1.03
N THR A 253 42.52 -20.05 0.37
CA THR A 253 42.64 -18.61 0.67
C THR A 253 41.62 -18.23 1.74
N ARG A 254 42.12 -18.01 2.95
CA ARG A 254 41.39 -17.51 4.12
C ARG A 254 41.14 -16.01 3.96
N VAL A 255 39.93 -15.62 3.54
CA VAL A 255 39.50 -14.21 3.60
C VAL A 255 39.06 -13.90 5.04
N ARG A 256 39.83 -13.04 5.70
CA ARG A 256 39.62 -12.59 7.07
C ARG A 256 38.63 -11.42 7.06
N THR A 257 37.45 -11.64 7.62
CA THR A 257 36.45 -10.62 7.93
C THR A 257 37.05 -9.60 8.90
N MET A 258 37.16 -8.33 8.48
CA MET A 258 37.38 -7.20 9.38
C MET A 258 36.05 -6.46 9.56
N VAL A 259 35.41 -6.71 10.71
CA VAL A 259 34.33 -5.88 11.23
C VAL A 259 34.99 -4.74 11.98
N GLN A 260 34.84 -3.50 11.50
CA GLN A 260 35.27 -2.31 12.21
C GLN A 260 34.06 -1.72 12.94
N GLU A 261 34.03 -1.85 14.26
CA GLU A 261 33.08 -1.15 15.13
C GLU A 261 33.41 0.35 15.16
N VAL A 262 32.38 1.19 15.02
CA VAL A 262 32.46 2.65 15.21
C VAL A 262 31.61 3.00 16.45
N PRO A 263 32.12 3.80 17.42
CA PRO A 263 31.47 3.98 18.70
C PRO A 263 30.23 4.90 18.64
N ALA A 264 29.20 4.53 19.39
CA ALA A 264 27.97 5.30 19.57
C ALA A 264 28.21 6.58 20.39
N ARG A 265 27.74 7.73 19.90
CA ARG A 265 27.64 8.98 20.67
C ARG A 265 26.23 9.13 21.29
N PRO A 266 26.11 9.77 22.45
CA PRO A 266 24.84 9.87 23.18
C PRO A 266 23.88 10.86 22.49
N VAL A 267 22.60 10.50 22.46
CA VAL A 267 21.50 11.28 21.88
C VAL A 267 21.01 12.31 22.91
N THR A 268 21.16 13.60 22.62
CA THR A 268 20.43 14.67 23.31
C THR A 268 19.12 14.98 22.59
N ALA A 269 18.12 15.36 23.38
CA ALA A 269 16.71 15.37 23.02
C ALA A 269 16.27 16.53 22.10
N SER A 270 15.13 16.27 21.43
CA SER A 270 14.21 17.18 20.74
C SER A 270 14.51 17.48 19.27
N SER A 271 13.98 16.64 18.37
CA SER A 271 13.97 16.86 16.92
C SER A 271 12.61 17.40 16.45
N ARG A 272 12.64 18.52 15.72
CA ARG A 272 11.45 19.16 15.11
C ARG A 272 11.14 18.50 13.77
N LEU A 273 9.86 18.19 13.54
CA LEU A 273 9.37 17.71 12.23
C LEU A 273 9.25 18.89 11.26
N THR A 274 9.92 18.81 10.10
CA THR A 274 9.78 19.79 9.02
C THR A 274 8.85 19.25 7.94
N ILE A 275 7.68 19.88 7.80
CA ILE A 275 6.66 19.52 6.81
C ILE A 275 6.85 20.37 5.55
N SER A 276 7.18 19.74 4.42
CA SER A 276 7.23 20.42 3.12
C SER A 276 5.92 20.19 2.37
N THR A 277 5.26 21.28 1.97
CA THR A 277 4.02 21.24 1.16
C THR A 277 4.25 21.90 -0.18
N SER A 278 3.67 21.36 -1.26
CA SER A 278 3.89 21.87 -2.61
C SER A 278 3.39 23.33 -2.80
N PRO A 279 4.00 24.13 -3.71
CA PRO A 279 3.77 25.59 -3.80
C PRO A 279 2.40 26.03 -4.36
N ARG A 280 1.46 25.11 -4.64
CA ARG A 280 0.14 25.43 -5.24
C ARG A 280 -0.69 26.42 -4.40
N ARG A 281 -0.42 26.54 -3.09
CA ARG A 281 -1.13 27.46 -2.18
C ARG A 281 -0.64 28.92 -2.20
N ARG A 282 0.56 29.21 -2.74
CA ARG A 282 1.13 30.58 -2.67
C ARG A 282 0.37 31.59 -3.53
N LYS A 283 -0.24 31.13 -4.64
CA LYS A 283 -1.05 32.01 -5.52
C LYS A 283 -2.43 32.38 -4.95
N ARG A 284 -3.00 31.58 -4.04
CA ARG A 284 -4.33 31.88 -3.44
C ARG A 284 -4.28 32.89 -2.30
N ARG A 285 -3.17 32.98 -1.55
CA ARG A 285 -3.03 33.96 -0.46
C ARG A 285 -2.83 35.39 -0.96
N ALA A 286 -2.14 35.57 -2.09
CA ALA A 286 -1.96 36.89 -2.69
C ALA A 286 -3.30 37.50 -3.16
N GLY A 287 -4.17 36.70 -3.77
CA GLY A 287 -5.50 37.16 -4.20
C GLY A 287 -6.48 37.41 -3.04
N LEU A 288 -6.39 36.64 -1.95
CA LEU A 288 -7.28 36.78 -0.80
C LEU A 288 -6.92 38.00 0.07
N LEU A 289 -5.63 38.33 0.21
CA LEU A 289 -5.18 39.54 0.91
C LEU A 289 -5.53 40.82 0.14
N LEU A 290 -5.44 40.79 -1.20
CA LEU A 290 -5.84 41.91 -2.03
C LEU A 290 -7.37 42.12 -1.98
N GLY A 291 -8.15 41.03 -2.03
CA GLY A 291 -9.62 41.09 -1.90
C GLY A 291 -10.10 41.61 -0.54
N PHE A 292 -9.43 41.24 0.56
CA PHE A 292 -9.77 41.75 1.90
C PHE A 292 -9.49 43.24 2.04
N LEU A 293 -8.37 43.73 1.52
CA LEU A 293 -8.02 45.17 1.57
C LEU A 293 -9.01 46.02 0.77
N PHE A 294 -9.44 45.56 -0.42
CA PHE A 294 -10.45 46.26 -1.21
C PHE A 294 -11.84 46.25 -0.54
N ALA A 295 -12.26 45.13 0.06
CA ALA A 295 -13.54 45.03 0.74
C ALA A 295 -13.61 45.89 2.01
N THR A 296 -12.50 46.02 2.76
CA THR A 296 -12.43 46.91 3.93
C THR A 296 -12.39 48.39 3.56
N ALA A 297 -11.75 48.74 2.44
CA ALA A 297 -11.72 50.14 1.98
C ALA A 297 -13.11 50.60 1.51
N ILE A 298 -13.84 49.76 0.77
CA ILE A 298 -15.18 50.10 0.30
C ILE A 298 -16.16 50.23 1.48
N THR A 299 -16.11 49.30 2.45
CA THR A 299 -16.99 49.36 3.62
C THR A 299 -16.68 50.56 4.52
N ALA A 300 -15.40 50.91 4.73
CA ALA A 300 -15.03 52.12 5.48
C ALA A 300 -15.47 53.41 4.80
N THR A 301 -15.38 53.48 3.46
CA THR A 301 -15.79 54.67 2.69
C THR A 301 -17.31 54.85 2.70
N VAL A 302 -18.07 53.75 2.59
CA VAL A 302 -19.55 53.77 2.69
C VAL A 302 -19.98 54.16 4.11
N LEU A 303 -19.31 53.66 5.14
CA LEU A 303 -19.61 54.02 6.54
C LEU A 303 -19.34 55.50 6.83
N LEU A 304 -18.22 56.04 6.32
CA LEU A 304 -17.88 57.46 6.46
C LEU A 304 -18.81 58.38 5.67
N HIS A 305 -19.36 57.91 4.55
CA HIS A 305 -20.36 58.66 3.80
C HIS A 305 -21.73 58.66 4.49
N LEU A 306 -22.18 57.51 5.01
CA LEU A 306 -23.42 57.41 5.81
C LEU A 306 -23.35 58.20 7.13
N ALA A 307 -22.15 58.32 7.71
CA ALA A 307 -21.90 59.15 8.89
C ALA A 307 -21.76 60.66 8.57
N GLY A 308 -21.90 61.07 7.30
CA GLY A 308 -21.88 62.48 6.89
C GLY A 308 -20.52 63.17 6.93
N VAL A 309 -19.43 62.41 7.11
CA VAL A 309 -18.06 62.94 7.27
C VAL A 309 -17.44 63.30 5.92
N ILE A 310 -17.86 62.66 4.83
CA ILE A 310 -17.36 62.91 3.47
C ILE A 310 -18.55 63.31 2.57
N ARG A 311 -18.54 64.56 2.06
CA ARG A 311 -19.39 64.98 0.94
C ARG A 311 -18.64 64.75 -0.36
N ILE A 312 -19.07 63.77 -1.14
CA ILE A 312 -18.65 63.63 -2.53
C ILE A 312 -19.45 64.67 -3.31
N LEU A 313 -18.80 65.75 -3.74
CA LEU A 313 -19.35 66.70 -4.72
C LEU A 313 -19.54 65.97 -6.06
N PRO A 314 -20.57 66.32 -6.86
CA PRO A 314 -20.89 65.64 -8.11
C PRO A 314 -19.76 65.71 -9.15
#